data_AF-A0A960D1P2-F1
#
_entry.id   AF-A0A960D1P2-F1
#
_cell.length_a   1.000
_cell.length_b   1.000
_cell.length_c   1.000
_cell.angle_alpha   90.00
_cell.angle_beta   90.00
_cell.angle_gamma   90.00
#
_symmetry.space_group_name_H-M   'P 1'
#
loop_
_entity.id
_entity.type
_entity.pdbx_description
1 polymer ?
#
loop_
_entity_poly.entity_id
_entity_poly.type
_entity_poly.pdbx_seq_one_letter_code
_entity_poly.pdbx_strand_id
1 'polypeptide(L)'
;FDVIHLRGHTPGSVALALRPTAERPATHLFTGDCLFPGGPGRTTTPEEFDSLMTGLETHVFDVYGDDTVIYPGHGDDTIIGEERPRLAEWRERGW
;
A
#
# COMPACT_ATOMS: atom_id res chain seq x y z
N PHE A 1 14.68 6.77 -3.73
CA PHE A 1 13.43 6.02 -3.62
C PHE A 1 13.71 4.56 -3.94
N ASP A 2 13.06 3.65 -3.24
CA ASP A 2 12.82 2.28 -3.72
C ASP A 2 11.55 2.29 -4.57
N VAL A 3 11.53 1.49 -5.64
CA VAL A 3 10.37 1.34 -6.53
C VAL A 3 9.75 -0.03 -6.29
N ILE A 4 8.46 -0.05 -5.96
CA ILE A 4 7.73 -1.26 -5.58
C ILE A 4 6.64 -1.50 -6.62
N HIS A 5 6.68 -2.63 -7.32
CA HIS A 5 5.62 -2.98 -8.27
C HIS A 5 4.39 -3.49 -7.51
N LEU A 6 3.27 -2.78 -7.64
CA LEU A 6 1.97 -3.19 -7.12
C LEU A 6 1.00 -3.37 -8.30
N ARG A 7 0.74 -4.62 -8.67
CA ARG A 7 -0.15 -4.94 -9.80
C ARG A 7 -1.57 -5.13 -9.31
N GLY A 8 -2.54 -4.66 -10.08
CA GLY A 8 -3.96 -4.96 -9.85
C GLY A 8 -4.85 -3.75 -10.11
N HIS A 9 -4.55 -2.59 -9.51
CA HIS A 9 -5.23 -1.36 -9.89
C HIS A 9 -4.94 -1.02 -11.37
N THR A 10 -3.66 -1.10 -11.75
CA THR A 10 -3.24 -1.21 -13.15
C THR A 10 -2.10 -2.22 -13.27
N PRO A 11 -1.80 -2.73 -14.48
CA PRO A 11 -0.63 -3.61 -14.68
C PRO A 11 0.72 -2.93 -14.41
N GLY A 12 0.78 -1.59 -14.52
CA GLY A 12 2.00 -0.79 -14.43
C GLY A 12 2.13 0.04 -13.15
N SER A 13 1.21 -0.10 -12.20
CA SER A 13 1.22 0.70 -10.97
C SER A 13 2.47 0.43 -10.13
N VAL A 14 3.04 1.48 -9.55
CA VAL A 14 4.18 1.38 -8.63
C VAL A 14 3.93 2.25 -7.40
N ALA A 15 4.47 1.81 -6.26
CA ALA A 15 4.66 2.65 -5.10
C ALA A 15 6.13 3.09 -5.01
N LEU A 16 6.36 4.26 -4.41
CA LEU A 16 7.69 4.81 -4.21
C LEU A 16 7.95 4.95 -2.71
N ALA A 17 8.96 4.25 -2.19
CA ALA A 17 9.38 4.41 -0.80
C ALA A 17 10.55 5.39 -0.70
N LEU A 18 10.35 6.49 0.00
CA LEU A 18 11.41 7.40 0.40
C LEU A 18 12.01 6.91 1.71
N ARG A 19 13.26 6.44 1.63
CA ARG A 19 14.01 5.89 2.76
C ARG A 19 14.15 6.92 3.89
N PRO A 20 14.18 6.45 5.15
CA PRO A 20 14.41 7.30 6.30
C PRO A 20 15.83 7.88 6.31
N THR A 21 16.01 8.99 7.02
CA THR A 21 17.29 9.62 7.34
C THR A 21 17.34 9.95 8.83
N ALA A 22 18.50 10.38 9.34
CA ALA A 22 18.61 10.81 10.74
C ALA A 22 17.66 11.99 11.09
N GLU A 23 17.34 12.85 10.12
CA GLU A 23 16.42 13.99 10.28
C GLU A 23 14.95 13.63 9.99
N ARG A 24 14.71 12.53 9.26
CA ARG A 24 13.38 12.02 8.91
C ARG A 24 13.37 10.51 9.17
N PRO A 25 13.13 10.08 10.43
CA PRO A 25 13.35 8.70 10.84
C PRO A 25 12.33 7.71 10.28
N ALA A 26 11.15 8.18 9.86
CA ALA A 26 10.13 7.34 9.25
C ALA A 26 10.38 7.12 7.74
N THR A 27 9.91 5.99 7.23
CA THR A 27 9.76 5.79 5.77
C THR A 27 8.51 6.53 5.30
N HIS A 28 8.58 7.12 4.11
CA HIS A 28 7.44 7.78 3.47
C HIS A 28 7.10 7.03 2.18
N LEU A 29 5.89 6.50 2.08
CA LEU A 29 5.47 5.61 0.99
C LEU A 29 4.38 6.28 0.15
N PHE A 30 4.68 6.56 -1.11
CA PHE A 30 3.73 7.10 -2.07
C PHE A 30 3.09 5.95 -2.84
N THR A 31 1.82 5.66 -2.61
CA THR A 31 1.15 4.43 -3.08
C THR A 31 0.35 4.62 -4.36
N GLY A 32 0.15 5.87 -4.80
CA GLY A 32 -0.78 6.17 -5.89
C GLY A 32 -2.15 5.58 -5.57
N ASP A 33 -2.78 4.96 -6.56
CA ASP A 33 -4.12 4.37 -6.39
C ASP A 33 -4.08 2.88 -6.00
N CYS A 34 -3.01 2.42 -5.34
CA CYS A 34 -2.91 1.03 -4.89
C CYS A 34 -3.36 0.82 -3.43
N LEU A 35 -3.19 1.81 -2.57
CA LEU A 35 -3.53 1.72 -1.14
C LEU A 35 -3.95 3.09 -0.62
N PHE A 36 -5.09 3.11 0.07
CA PHE A 36 -5.72 4.27 0.67
C PHE A 36 -6.04 3.99 2.15
N PRO A 37 -6.40 5.03 2.93
CA PRO A 37 -7.11 4.81 4.17
C PRO A 37 -8.36 3.94 3.92
N GLY A 38 -8.42 2.77 4.55
CA GLY A 38 -9.56 1.85 4.41
C GLY A 38 -9.44 0.79 3.31
N GLY A 39 -8.30 0.73 2.60
CA GLY A 39 -7.90 -0.48 1.88
C GLY A 39 -7.36 -0.31 0.47
N PRO A 40 -7.34 -1.40 -0.31
CA PRO A 40 -6.75 -1.42 -1.64
C PRO A 40 -7.53 -0.54 -2.60
N GLY A 41 -6.83 -0.05 -3.62
CA GLY A 41 -7.47 0.62 -4.73
C GLY A 41 -8.39 -0.29 -5.54
N ARG A 42 -9.28 0.34 -6.32
CA ARG A 42 -10.23 -0.37 -7.17
C ARG A 42 -9.51 -1.29 -8.17
N THR A 43 -9.98 -2.52 -8.28
CA THR A 43 -9.61 -3.48 -9.34
C THR A 43 -10.84 -3.82 -10.19
N THR A 44 -10.64 -4.53 -11.30
CA THR A 44 -11.73 -4.90 -12.21
C THR A 44 -12.04 -6.39 -12.24
N THR A 45 -11.08 -7.24 -11.83
CA THR A 45 -11.28 -8.69 -11.71
C THR A 45 -10.83 -9.24 -10.34
N PRO A 46 -11.30 -10.44 -9.95
CA PRO A 46 -10.81 -11.14 -8.75
C PRO A 46 -9.30 -11.40 -8.78
N GLU A 47 -8.74 -11.71 -9.95
CA GLU A 47 -7.31 -11.99 -10.11
C GLU A 47 -6.47 -10.71 -9.92
N GLU A 48 -6.97 -9.57 -10.40
CA GLU A 48 -6.35 -8.27 -10.16
C GLU A 48 -6.40 -7.90 -8.68
N PHE A 49 -7.52 -8.16 -8.01
CA PHE A 49 -7.64 -7.95 -6.57
C PHE A 49 -6.66 -8.80 -5.77
N ASP A 50 -6.60 -10.11 -6.07
CA ASP A 50 -5.67 -11.02 -5.42
C ASP A 50 -4.21 -10.62 -5.66
N SER A 51 -3.89 -10.17 -6.89
CA SER A 51 -2.57 -9.65 -7.23
C SER A 51 -2.22 -8.39 -6.43
N LEU A 52 -3.17 -7.46 -6.27
CA LEU A 52 -2.95 -6.22 -5.53
C LEU A 52 -2.76 -6.50 -4.04
N MET A 53 -3.68 -7.28 -3.45
CA MET A 53 -3.61 -7.62 -2.04
C MET A 53 -2.34 -8.39 -1.69
N THR A 54 -1.95 -9.36 -2.52
CA THR A 54 -0.69 -10.09 -2.33
C THR A 54 0.52 -9.16 -2.41
N GLY A 55 0.52 -8.21 -3.36
CA GLY A 55 1.59 -7.21 -3.47
C GLY A 55 1.65 -6.27 -2.27
N LEU A 56 0.50 -5.82 -1.76
CA LEU A 56 0.43 -4.99 -0.56
C LEU A 56 0.95 -5.75 0.66
N GLU A 57 0.49 -6.97 0.89
CA GLU A 57 0.95 -7.79 2.02
C GLU A 57 2.47 -8.02 1.94
N THR A 58 2.95 -8.58 0.84
CA THR A 58 4.33 -9.08 0.73
C THR A 58 5.38 -8.00 0.49
N HIS A 59 5.03 -6.89 -0.17
CA HIS A 59 6.00 -5.84 -0.53
C HIS A 59 5.82 -4.55 0.26
N VAL A 60 4.70 -4.37 0.96
CA VAL A 60 4.44 -3.17 1.78
C VAL A 60 4.35 -3.55 3.25
N PHE A 61 3.32 -4.30 3.65
CA PHE A 61 3.06 -4.56 5.05
C PHE A 61 4.14 -5.43 5.70
N ASP A 62 4.61 -6.49 5.03
CA ASP A 62 5.68 -7.35 5.56
C ASP A 62 7.06 -6.68 5.59
N VAL A 63 7.24 -5.59 4.83
CA VAL A 63 8.55 -4.95 4.60
C VAL A 63 8.75 -3.72 5.48
N TYR A 64 7.71 -2.91 5.69
CA TYR A 64 7.81 -1.62 6.34
C TYR A 64 7.15 -1.60 7.73
N GLY A 65 7.73 -0.81 8.63
CA GLY A 65 7.27 -0.64 10.01
C GLY A 65 5.99 0.18 10.12
N ASP A 66 5.31 0.06 11.26
CA ASP A 66 4.01 0.68 11.53
C ASP A 66 4.04 2.22 11.55
N ASP A 67 5.21 2.81 11.74
CA ASP A 67 5.46 4.26 11.68
C ASP A 67 5.59 4.81 10.25
N THR A 68 5.58 3.93 9.23
CA THR A 68 5.67 4.33 7.83
C THR A 68 4.42 5.08 7.42
N VAL A 69 4.62 6.30 6.91
CA VAL A 69 3.54 7.17 6.43
C VAL A 69 3.17 6.79 4.99
N ILE A 70 1.87 6.69 4.72
CA ILE A 70 1.29 6.37 3.43
C ILE A 70 0.67 7.66 2.83
N TYR A 71 1.10 7.98 1.62
CA TYR A 71 0.59 9.07 0.79
C TYR A 71 -0.12 8.48 -0.44
N PRO A 72 -1.46 8.36 -0.41
CA PRO A 72 -2.22 7.86 -1.55
C PRO A 72 -2.24 8.87 -2.70
N GLY A 73 -2.68 8.41 -3.88
CA GLY A 73 -2.92 9.29 -5.03
C GLY A 73 -4.05 10.31 -4.79
N HIS A 74 -4.98 9.98 -3.88
CA HIS A 74 -6.16 10.76 -3.55
C HIS A 74 -6.59 10.52 -2.10
N GLY A 75 -7.27 11.50 -1.50
CA GLY A 75 -7.76 11.40 -0.11
C GLY A 75 -6.70 11.78 0.92
N ASP A 76 -6.95 11.40 2.17
CA ASP A 76 -6.09 11.71 3.31
C ASP A 76 -4.92 10.73 3.43
N ASP A 77 -3.87 11.17 4.13
CA ASP A 77 -2.72 10.32 4.50
C ASP A 77 -3.12 9.33 5.62
N THR A 78 -2.36 8.25 5.76
CA THR A 78 -2.45 7.31 6.90
C THR A 78 -1.07 6.73 7.22
N ILE A 79 -0.97 5.75 8.12
CA ILE A 79 0.25 5.01 8.43
C ILE A 79 0.00 3.50 8.34
N ILE A 80 1.06 2.74 8.09
CA ILE A 80 0.98 1.26 8.03
C ILE A 80 0.36 0.67 9.29
N GLY A 81 0.67 1.22 10.47
CA GLY A 81 0.15 0.70 11.74
C GLY A 81 -1.37 0.81 11.89
N GLU A 82 -1.99 1.84 11.32
CA GLU A 82 -3.46 2.02 11.33
C GLU A 82 -4.14 1.02 10.39
N GLU A 83 -3.48 0.72 9.28
CA GLU A 83 -4.04 -0.06 8.19
C GLU A 83 -3.80 -1.57 8.32
N ARG A 84 -2.67 -1.98 8.90
CA ARG A 84 -2.24 -3.39 9.01
C ARG A 84 -3.29 -4.31 9.64
N PRO A 85 -3.99 -3.94 10.74
CA PRO A 85 -5.00 -4.82 11.34
C PRO A 85 -6.19 -5.12 10.41
N ARG A 86 -6.37 -4.35 9.33
CA ARG A 86 -7.50 -4.46 8.41
C ARG A 86 -7.26 -5.36 7.20
N LEU A 87 -6.05 -5.91 7.03
CA LEU A 87 -5.70 -6.76 5.88
C LEU A 87 -6.66 -7.95 5.71
N ALA A 88 -6.98 -8.64 6.82
CA ALA A 88 -7.91 -9.77 6.79
C ALA A 88 -9.34 -9.34 6.41
N GLU A 89 -9.80 -8.20 6.93
CA GLU A 89 -11.09 -7.61 6.57
C GLU A 89 -11.15 -7.31 5.07
N TRP A 90 -10.09 -6.74 4.49
CA TRP A 90 -10.07 -6.43 3.06
C TRP A 90 -10.07 -7.67 2.19
N ARG A 91 -9.29 -8.70 2.57
CA ARG A 91 -9.30 -10.01 1.90
C ARG A 91 -10.70 -10.62 1.88
N GLU A 92 -11.42 -10.56 3.01
CA GLU A 92 -12.77 -11.09 3.12
C GLU A 92 -13.80 -10.25 2.34
N ARG A 93 -13.66 -8.92 2.37
CA ARG A 93 -14.53 -7.97 1.66
C ARG A 93 -14.46 -8.15 0.14
N GLY A 94 -13.29 -8.47 -0.40
CA GLY A 94 -13.06 -8.57 -1.84
C GLY A 94 -12.96 -7.21 -2.53
N TRP A 95 -13.37 -7.17 -3.80
CA TRP A 95 -13.19 -6.04 -4.72
C TRP A 95 -14.45 -5.20 -4.93
#